data_AF-A0A8T6WN55-F1
#
_entry.id   AF-A0A8T6WN55-F1
#
_cell.length_a   1.000
_cell.length_b   1.000
_cell.length_c   1.000
_cell.angle_alpha   90.00
_cell.angle_beta   90.00
_cell.angle_gamma   90.00
#
_symmetry.space_group_name_H-M   'P 1'
#
loop_
_entity.id
_entity.type
_entity.pdbx_description
1 polymer ?
#
loop_
_entity_poly.entity_id
_entity_poly.type
_entity_poly.pdbx_seq_one_letter_code
_entity_poly.pdbx_strand_id
1 'polypeptide(L)' 'MKNKDVNKVSIIDFDDHHGNGTSEIFYADANVQLISVHEYDYENFGLGHYGELGHGNAKGT' A
#
# COMPACT_ATOMS: atom_id res chain seq x y z
N MET A 1 -7.49 2.20 -17.15
CA MET A 1 -7.72 0.74 -17.13
C MET A 1 -9.18 0.49 -16.76
N LYS A 2 -10.08 0.45 -17.74
CA LYS A 2 -11.48 0.06 -17.54
C LYS A 2 -11.78 -1.06 -18.52
N ASN A 3 -11.47 -2.29 -18.12
CA ASN A 3 -12.03 -3.50 -18.72
C ASN A 3 -11.58 -4.74 -17.92
N LYS A 4 -12.56 -5.60 -17.60
CA LYS A 4 -12.60 -6.75 -16.66
C LYS A 4 -13.16 -6.39 -15.28
N ASP A 5 -14.16 -7.18 -14.84
CA ASP A 5 -14.81 -7.17 -13.52
C ASP A 5 -13.83 -7.56 -12.40
N VAL A 6 -12.71 -6.84 -12.28
CA VAL A 6 -11.71 -7.05 -11.25
C VAL A 6 -12.19 -6.31 -10.01
N ASN A 7 -12.82 -7.06 -9.12
CA ASN A 7 -13.37 -6.53 -7.87
C ASN A 7 -12.32 -6.43 -6.76
N LYS A 8 -11.17 -7.12 -6.89
CA LYS A 8 -10.07 -7.09 -5.93
C LYS A 8 -8.72 -7.21 -6.62
N VAL A 9 -7.74 -6.48 -6.14
CA VAL A 9 -6.36 -6.47 -6.64
C VAL A 9 -5.40 -6.57 -5.47
N SER A 10 -4.34 -7.36 -5.63
CA SER A 10 -3.16 -7.29 -4.75
C SER A 10 -1.99 -6.73 -5.54
N ILE A 11 -1.34 -5.71 -4.99
CA ILE A 11 -0.10 -5.13 -5.48
C ILE A 11 1.01 -5.59 -4.53
N ILE A 12 2.00 -6.30 -5.07
CA ILE A 12 3.19 -6.69 -4.33
C ILE A 12 4.33 -5.83 -4.85
N ASP A 13 4.78 -4.92 -4.01
CA ASP A 13 5.91 -4.05 -4.25
C ASP A 13 7.12 -4.61 -3.51
N PHE A 14 8.16 -4.97 -4.26
CA PHE A 14 9.40 -5.56 -3.74
C PHE A 14 10.61 -4.68 -4.09
N ASP A 15 10.38 -3.44 -4.50
CA ASP A 15 11.44 -2.43 -4.53
C ASP A 15 11.94 -2.16 -3.11
N ASP A 16 13.22 -1.85 -2.98
CA ASP A 16 13.85 -1.60 -1.68
C ASP A 16 13.29 -0.37 -0.97
N HIS A 17 12.67 0.56 -1.72
CA HIS A 17 12.02 1.74 -1.17
C HIS A 17 10.51 1.56 -1.03
N HIS A 18 9.95 2.19 -0.02
CA HIS A 18 8.50 2.24 0.16
C HIS A 18 7.81 2.89 -1.05
N GLY A 19 6.87 2.18 -1.66
CA GLY A 19 5.95 2.67 -2.69
C GLY A 19 4.90 3.65 -2.14
N ASN A 20 5.36 4.75 -1.54
CA ASN A 20 4.53 5.74 -0.84
C ASN A 20 3.39 6.30 -1.71
N GLY A 21 3.64 6.57 -3.00
CA GLY A 21 2.60 7.03 -3.92
C GLY A 21 1.50 6.00 -4.15
N THR A 22 1.85 4.72 -4.28
CA THR A 22 0.86 3.63 -4.41
C THR A 22 0.08 3.45 -3.10
N SER A 23 0.78 3.52 -1.96
CA SER A 23 0.16 3.47 -0.62
C SER A 23 -0.87 4.58 -0.45
N GLU A 24 -0.51 5.83 -0.77
CA GLU A 24 -1.40 6.99 -0.66
C GLU A 24 -2.66 6.85 -1.53
N ILE A 25 -2.51 6.40 -2.78
CA ILE A 25 -3.64 6.24 -3.72
C ILE A 25 -4.68 5.24 -3.20
N PHE A 26 -4.24 4.15 -2.58
CA PHE A 26 -5.12 3.05 -2.18
C PHE A 26 -5.37 2.95 -0.67
N TYR A 27 -4.85 3.89 0.13
CA TYR A 27 -4.82 3.82 1.59
C TYR A 27 -6.20 3.62 2.26
N ALA A 28 -7.29 3.97 1.56
CA ALA A 28 -8.67 3.82 2.03
C ALA A 28 -9.52 2.89 1.14
N ASP A 29 -8.96 2.21 0.14
CA ASP A 29 -9.68 1.32 -0.77
C ASP A 29 -9.53 -0.16 -0.36
N ALA A 30 -10.57 -0.72 0.26
CA ALA A 30 -10.59 -2.11 0.74
C ALA A 30 -10.60 -3.16 -0.39
N ASN A 31 -10.64 -2.75 -1.66
CA ASN A 31 -10.54 -3.64 -2.81
C ASN A 31 -9.10 -3.78 -3.32
N VAL A 32 -8.16 -2.98 -2.82
CA VAL A 32 -6.74 -3.04 -3.21
C VAL A 32 -5.88 -3.31 -1.99
N GLN A 33 -5.27 -4.49 -1.96
CA GLN A 33 -4.27 -4.83 -0.96
C GLN A 33 -2.88 -4.43 -1.48
N LEU A 34 -2.16 -3.59 -0.73
CA LEU A 34 -0.75 -3.30 -0.99
C LEU A 34 0.12 -4.05 0.02
N ILE A 35 1.06 -4.83 -0.48
CA ILE A 35 2.14 -5.43 0.31
C ILE A 35 3.44 -4.85 -0.23
N SER A 36 4.12 -4.04 0.58
CA SER A 36 5.43 -3.50 0.23
C SER A 36 6.48 -4.07 1.17
N VAL A 37 7.54 -4.65 0.60
CA VAL A 37 8.72 -5.10 1.34
C VAL A 37 9.86 -4.15 0.99
N HIS A 38 10.27 -3.34 1.95
CA HIS A 38 11.26 -2.28 1.75
C HIS A 38 12.13 -2.11 2.99
N GLU A 39 13.31 -1.52 2.84
CA GLU A 39 14.08 -1.02 3.97
C GLU A 39 13.35 0.18 4.58
N TYR A 40 13.06 0.11 5.88
CA TYR A 40 12.42 1.21 6.58
C TYR A 40 13.46 2.26 6.99
N ASP A 41 13.54 3.33 6.21
CA ASP A 41 14.41 4.47 6.50
C ASP A 41 13.74 5.41 7.52
N TYR A 42 13.98 5.15 8.80
CA TYR A 42 13.43 5.96 9.90
C TYR A 42 13.97 7.39 9.90
N GLU A 43 15.22 7.60 9.45
CA GLU A 43 15.86 8.91 9.50
C GLU A 43 15.44 9.81 8.33
N ASN A 44 15.08 9.22 7.18
CA ASN A 44 14.56 9.96 6.03
C ASN A 44 13.08 9.65 5.78
N PHE A 45 12.22 10.61 6.14
CA PHE A 45 10.77 10.64 5.86
C PHE A 45 9.90 9.68 6.69
N GLY A 46 10.41 8.54 7.16
CA GLY A 46 9.75 7.69 8.15
C GLY A 46 8.39 7.08 7.75
N LEU A 47 8.10 7.05 6.44
CA LEU A 47 6.88 6.47 5.85
C LEU A 47 7.06 4.98 5.55
N GLY A 48 5.97 4.23 5.47
CA GLY A 48 6.02 2.77 5.25
C GLY A 48 6.24 1.97 6.52
N HIS A 49 6.08 2.60 7.69
CA HIS A 49 6.19 1.88 8.96
C HIS A 49 5.14 0.76 9.02
N TYR A 50 5.46 -0.39 9.64
CA TYR A 50 4.54 -1.53 9.75
C TYR A 50 3.20 -1.21 10.46
N GLY A 51 3.11 -0.06 11.14
CA GLY A 51 1.89 0.46 11.76
C GLY A 51 0.98 1.27 10.82
N GLU A 52 1.44 1.60 9.61
CA GLU A 52 0.68 2.27 8.56
C GLU A 52 -0.19 1.25 7.83
N LEU A 53 -1.35 0.95 8.41
CA LEU A 53 -2.19 -0.17 8.01
C LEU A 53 -3.39 0.24 7.16
N GLY A 54 -3.40 1.43 6.57
CA GLY A 54 -4.58 1.97 5.88
C GLY A 54 -5.62 2.58 6.82
N HIS A 55 -6.70 3.12 6.23
CA HIS A 55 -7.76 3.86 6.92
C HIS A 55 -9.16 3.32 6.63
N GLY A 56 -10.11 3.64 7.52
CA GLY A 56 -11.52 3.28 7.34
C GLY A 56 -11.73 1.78 7.16
N ASN A 57 -12.46 1.41 6.12
CA ASN A 57 -12.77 0.01 5.81
C ASN A 57 -11.56 -0.76 5.23
N ALA A 58 -10.48 -0.08 4.83
CA ALA A 58 -9.26 -0.68 4.29
C ALA A 58 -8.20 -0.95 5.36
N LYS A 59 -8.49 -0.67 6.64
CA LYS A 59 -7.50 -0.86 7.70
C LYS A 59 -7.18 -2.35 7.88
N GLY A 60 -5.94 -2.74 7.60
CA GLY A 60 -5.41 -4.09 7.78
C GLY A 60 -5.89 -5.11 6.74
N THR A 61 -6.41 -4.65 5.60
CA THR A 61 -6.82 -5.51 4.48
C THR A 61 -5.67 -5.85 3.55
#